data_AF-A0A6A6CNH7-F1
#
_entry.id   AF-A0A6A6CNH7-F1
#
_cell.length_a   1.000
_cell.length_b   1.000
_cell.length_c   1.000
_cell.angle_alpha   90.00
_cell.angle_beta   90.00
_cell.angle_gamma   90.00
#
_symmetry.space_group_name_H-M   'P 1'
#
loop_
_entity.id
_entity.type
_entity.pdbx_description
1 polymer ?
#
loop_
_entity_poly.entity_id
_entity_poly.type
_entity_poly.pdbx_seq_one_letter_code
_entity_poly.pdbx_strand_id
1 'polypeptide(L)'
;MAQPILTRLTSNIETTTTTPTTPLDTRLFEEAELLLPETLPSEEKSHLITLLSTLLQTLQQDPTPAVNLLLRLVQDHSYSDVLQLGANIPFTAGLAVGEHMVAFNRLILALLGKATRNAADAASVAGMLDTVHALVRLWLCTADTGIAASASQLLLELLGVDQTIRRDPDEDLPSGGQGLMWKRVFGDRDVYRTVFEACSLTGKGPGGVELSKSQRTLAQARLMEWLPRVGAMDWGAIERSHHADVEGEFGVEGGGGLLEFAALRMVDVKDDVLMYRCLIDFFSDLLQCTKSNVRIPGSGTTDSAALRYLITQGLHARTAAIYVQIPGVQLDPLESMFLYGPAANYIATYASTYPEHFLASQMPKQVLERLSTALNLSPGKWAHADSPKHDLHVLASLPRKALLTTSGTDDWRSSPLSLVPSKATNPDALNTLATIFHGPPDSITYNLATSQQQEPENQEESTYARALYYTYLSHNPSFWADITTHADTIALKDLALSALNVLHSVITATWPSTTTTTSQTPPLPTTLATPPSGHLAILSPPSLEHTLPYLLKPPQTFANLVGGRGDVESAAYKIASAKFDALKAFHGRLVDEVQRSPGEGYEEILATVTKRLAEGPLSREGEVGGRVGTLEL
;
A
#
# COMPACT_ATOMS: atom_id res chain seq x y z
N MET A 1 -45.94 -4.45 8.58
CA MET A 1 -45.44 -5.44 7.59
C MET A 1 -44.46 -6.44 8.19
N ALA A 2 -43.73 -6.12 9.28
CA ALA A 2 -42.80 -7.04 9.93
C ALA A 2 -43.47 -8.27 10.60
N GLN A 3 -44.56 -8.09 11.35
CA GLN A 3 -45.24 -9.19 12.04
C GLN A 3 -45.65 -10.38 11.15
N PRO A 4 -46.30 -10.20 9.98
CA PRO A 4 -46.65 -11.33 9.12
C PRO A 4 -45.42 -12.03 8.52
N ILE A 5 -44.32 -11.31 8.30
CA ILE A 5 -43.06 -11.89 7.82
C ILE A 5 -42.43 -12.72 8.94
N LEU A 6 -42.37 -12.20 10.16
CA LEU A 6 -41.88 -12.93 11.32
C LEU A 6 -42.65 -14.24 11.55
N THR A 7 -43.99 -14.20 11.53
CA THR A 7 -44.81 -15.41 11.73
C THR A 7 -44.57 -16.46 10.63
N ARG A 8 -44.48 -16.04 9.36
CA ARG A 8 -44.17 -16.95 8.24
C ARG A 8 -42.77 -17.53 8.37
N LEU A 9 -41.79 -16.72 8.76
CA LEU A 9 -40.40 -17.12 8.91
C LEU A 9 -40.26 -18.14 10.05
N THR A 10 -40.81 -17.85 11.23
CA THR A 10 -40.79 -18.78 12.37
C THR A 10 -41.43 -20.11 12.01
N SER A 11 -42.57 -20.10 11.31
CA SER A 11 -43.22 -21.33 10.85
C SER A 11 -42.35 -22.12 9.85
N ASN A 12 -41.66 -21.44 8.92
CA ASN A 12 -40.73 -22.10 7.99
C ASN A 12 -39.52 -22.69 8.72
N ILE A 13 -38.97 -21.99 9.72
CA ILE A 13 -37.87 -22.49 10.55
C ILE A 13 -38.30 -23.73 11.35
N GLU A 14 -39.46 -23.69 12.02
CA GLU A 14 -39.97 -24.81 12.82
C GLU A 14 -40.28 -26.05 11.98
N THR A 15 -40.90 -25.87 10.81
CA THR A 15 -41.20 -26.97 9.87
C THR A 15 -39.92 -27.59 9.30
N THR A 16 -38.90 -26.78 9.00
CA THR A 16 -37.60 -27.27 8.52
C THR A 16 -36.82 -27.99 9.63
N THR A 17 -36.89 -27.48 10.87
CA THR A 17 -36.23 -28.10 12.03
C THR A 17 -36.83 -29.47 12.37
N THR A 18 -38.16 -29.59 12.26
CA THR A 18 -38.86 -30.87 12.50
C THR A 18 -38.77 -31.84 11.33
N THR A 19 -38.69 -31.33 10.10
CA THR A 19 -38.60 -32.13 8.87
C THR A 19 -37.45 -31.62 8.00
N PRO A 20 -36.22 -32.15 8.15
CA PRO A 20 -35.00 -31.65 7.50
C PRO A 20 -35.03 -31.66 5.96
N THR A 21 -35.96 -32.41 5.36
CA THR A 21 -36.17 -32.50 3.91
C THR A 21 -36.99 -31.34 3.33
N THR A 22 -37.61 -30.51 4.17
CA THR A 22 -38.41 -29.35 3.74
C THR A 22 -37.49 -28.19 3.34
N PRO A 23 -37.57 -27.64 2.12
CA PRO A 23 -36.65 -26.59 1.69
C PRO A 23 -36.86 -25.26 2.42
N LEU A 24 -35.77 -24.53 2.68
CA LEU A 24 -35.83 -23.15 3.17
C LEU A 24 -36.43 -22.23 2.09
N ASP A 25 -37.36 -21.35 2.50
CA ASP A 25 -37.93 -20.33 1.60
C ASP A 25 -36.93 -19.17 1.45
N THR A 26 -36.03 -19.26 0.47
CA THR A 26 -34.94 -18.29 0.28
C THR A 26 -35.44 -16.85 0.13
N ARG A 27 -36.57 -16.65 -0.57
CA ARG A 27 -37.17 -15.31 -0.76
C ARG A 27 -37.67 -14.73 0.56
N LEU A 28 -38.28 -15.57 1.40
CA LEU A 28 -38.72 -15.16 2.72
C LEU A 28 -37.54 -14.76 3.62
N PHE A 29 -36.41 -15.46 3.52
CA PHE A 29 -35.19 -15.11 4.24
C PHE A 29 -34.57 -13.80 3.75
N GLU A 30 -34.55 -13.55 2.43
CA GLU A 30 -34.09 -12.27 1.85
C GLU A 30 -34.99 -11.10 2.26
N GLU A 31 -36.31 -11.27 2.23
CA GLU A 31 -37.27 -10.27 2.72
C GLU A 31 -37.09 -10.00 4.22
N ALA A 32 -36.86 -11.07 4.99
CA ALA A 32 -36.62 -10.98 6.42
C ALA A 32 -35.30 -10.27 6.75
N GLU A 33 -34.24 -10.54 5.99
CA GLU A 33 -32.92 -9.90 6.15
C GLU A 33 -33.01 -8.38 6.01
N LEU A 34 -33.82 -7.89 5.06
CA LEU A 34 -33.97 -6.46 4.82
C LEU A 34 -34.81 -5.75 5.88
N LEU A 35 -35.85 -6.40 6.40
CA LEU A 35 -36.88 -5.73 7.22
C LEU A 35 -36.78 -6.01 8.71
N LEU A 36 -36.46 -7.24 9.12
CA LEU A 36 -36.55 -7.65 10.52
C LEU A 36 -35.46 -7.07 11.43
N PRO A 37 -34.18 -6.95 11.01
CA PRO A 37 -33.13 -6.39 11.86
C PRO A 37 -33.41 -4.96 12.34
N GLU A 38 -34.07 -4.13 11.54
CA GLU A 38 -34.36 -2.74 11.91
C GLU A 38 -35.69 -2.57 12.67
N THR A 39 -36.66 -3.47 12.44
CA THR A 39 -38.03 -3.28 12.91
C THR A 39 -38.41 -4.10 14.15
N LEU A 40 -37.68 -5.18 14.46
CA LEU A 40 -38.03 -6.06 15.58
C LEU A 40 -37.59 -5.48 16.95
N PRO A 41 -38.43 -5.64 18.00
CA PRO A 41 -38.02 -5.43 19.39
C PRO A 41 -36.90 -6.40 19.82
N SER A 42 -36.12 -6.02 20.84
CA SER A 42 -34.97 -6.83 21.31
C SER A 42 -35.33 -8.25 21.76
N GLU A 43 -36.49 -8.45 22.40
CA GLU A 43 -36.93 -9.79 22.83
C GLU A 43 -37.21 -10.72 21.65
N GLU A 44 -37.92 -10.22 20.63
CA GLU A 44 -38.24 -11.00 19.43
C GLU A 44 -36.99 -11.30 18.59
N LYS A 45 -36.03 -10.35 18.55
CA LYS A 45 -34.71 -10.58 17.95
C LYS A 45 -33.97 -11.72 18.64
N SER A 46 -33.87 -11.70 19.97
CA SER A 46 -33.21 -12.76 20.74
C SER A 46 -33.86 -14.12 20.54
N HIS A 47 -35.20 -14.16 20.46
CA HIS A 47 -35.92 -15.39 20.15
C HIS A 47 -35.59 -15.91 18.75
N LEU A 48 -35.59 -15.04 17.74
CA LEU A 48 -35.25 -15.40 16.36
C LEU A 48 -33.80 -15.86 16.21
N ILE A 49 -32.85 -15.20 16.88
CA ILE A 49 -31.44 -15.62 16.95
C ILE A 49 -31.33 -17.05 17.50
N THR A 50 -32.07 -17.36 18.56
CA THR A 50 -32.06 -18.70 19.18
C THR A 50 -32.62 -19.76 18.23
N LEU A 51 -33.73 -19.46 17.54
CA LEU A 51 -34.33 -20.35 16.56
C LEU A 51 -33.39 -20.62 15.38
N LEU A 52 -32.79 -19.58 14.81
CA LEU A 52 -31.82 -19.70 13.71
C LEU A 52 -30.60 -20.51 14.14
N SER A 53 -30.08 -20.26 15.35
CA SER A 53 -28.93 -21.02 15.89
C SER A 53 -29.24 -22.51 16.03
N THR A 54 -30.47 -22.85 16.44
CA THR A 54 -30.93 -24.24 16.55
C THR A 54 -31.11 -24.89 15.17
N LEU A 55 -31.70 -24.17 14.22
CA LEU A 55 -31.86 -24.62 12.83
C LEU A 55 -30.50 -24.96 12.21
N LEU A 56 -29.50 -24.07 12.38
CA LEU A 56 -28.18 -24.24 11.81
C LEU A 56 -27.46 -25.54 12.25
N GLN A 57 -27.82 -26.12 13.40
CA GLN A 57 -27.25 -27.38 13.87
C GLN A 57 -27.82 -28.61 13.18
N THR A 58 -29.05 -28.54 12.67
CA THR A 58 -29.77 -29.68 12.07
C THR A 58 -29.97 -29.52 10.56
N LEU A 59 -29.65 -28.35 10.01
CA LEU A 59 -29.84 -28.01 8.60
C LEU A 59 -28.92 -28.85 7.70
N GLN A 60 -29.52 -29.58 6.77
CA GLN A 60 -28.82 -30.38 5.75
C GLN A 60 -28.70 -29.68 4.38
N GLN A 61 -29.30 -28.50 4.26
CA GLN A 61 -29.36 -27.68 3.04
C GLN A 61 -28.34 -26.54 3.11
N ASP A 62 -28.28 -25.72 2.06
CA ASP A 62 -27.43 -24.52 2.04
C ASP A 62 -27.77 -23.59 3.23
N PRO A 63 -26.84 -23.38 4.17
CA PRO A 63 -27.07 -22.54 5.35
C PRO A 63 -27.03 -21.04 5.05
N THR A 64 -26.64 -20.62 3.84
CA THR A 64 -26.38 -19.21 3.49
C THR A 64 -27.54 -18.27 3.83
N PRO A 65 -28.82 -18.55 3.50
CA PRO A 65 -29.93 -17.64 3.82
C PRO A 65 -30.10 -17.43 5.33
N ALA A 66 -29.98 -18.50 6.12
CA ALA A 66 -30.11 -18.43 7.58
C ALA A 66 -28.91 -17.70 8.21
N VAL A 67 -27.70 -17.94 7.70
CA VAL A 67 -26.48 -17.25 8.13
C VAL A 67 -26.55 -15.75 7.87
N ASN A 68 -26.98 -15.32 6.68
CA ASN A 68 -27.05 -13.90 6.34
C ASN A 68 -28.01 -13.15 7.25
N LEU A 69 -29.21 -13.71 7.47
CA LEU A 69 -30.17 -13.14 8.41
C LEU A 69 -29.59 -13.08 9.83
N LEU A 70 -28.94 -14.15 10.29
CA LEU A 70 -28.33 -14.18 11.62
C LEU A 70 -27.22 -13.12 11.77
N LEU A 71 -26.37 -12.95 10.76
CA LEU A 71 -25.33 -11.90 10.73
C LEU A 71 -25.92 -10.50 10.87
N ARG A 72 -27.07 -10.23 10.24
CA ARG A 72 -27.76 -8.94 10.40
C ARG A 72 -28.37 -8.77 11.78
N LEU A 73 -28.99 -9.83 12.33
CA LEU A 73 -29.61 -9.78 13.65
C LEU A 73 -28.58 -9.57 14.77
N VAL A 74 -27.39 -10.18 14.64
CA VAL A 74 -26.32 -10.07 15.64
C VAL A 74 -25.44 -8.82 15.46
N GLN A 75 -25.66 -8.00 14.43
CA GLN A 75 -24.77 -6.89 14.06
C GLN A 75 -24.46 -5.94 15.24
N ASP A 76 -25.48 -5.54 16.00
CA ASP A 76 -25.35 -4.57 17.09
C ASP A 76 -25.00 -5.18 18.46
N HIS A 77 -24.94 -6.51 18.55
CA HIS A 77 -24.67 -7.20 19.80
C HIS A 77 -23.17 -7.10 20.18
N SER A 78 -22.88 -6.99 21.47
CA SER A 78 -21.50 -7.11 21.98
C SER A 78 -21.04 -8.57 21.93
N TYR A 79 -19.72 -8.80 22.08
CA TYR A 79 -19.19 -10.16 22.17
C TYR A 79 -19.78 -10.92 23.38
N SER A 80 -19.88 -10.24 24.52
CA SER A 80 -20.51 -10.78 25.73
C SER A 80 -21.98 -11.17 25.50
N ASP A 81 -22.75 -10.35 24.79
CA ASP A 81 -24.16 -10.67 24.46
C ASP A 81 -24.25 -11.92 23.57
N VAL A 82 -23.36 -12.05 22.58
CA VAL A 82 -23.30 -13.23 21.70
C VAL A 82 -22.99 -14.49 22.50
N LEU A 83 -22.08 -14.43 23.47
CA LEU A 83 -21.79 -15.57 24.35
C LEU A 83 -22.99 -15.95 25.22
N GLN A 84 -23.73 -14.96 25.74
CA GLN A 84 -24.93 -15.19 26.56
C GLN A 84 -26.11 -15.73 25.74
N LEU A 85 -26.25 -15.29 24.49
CA LEU A 85 -27.19 -15.85 23.52
C LEU A 85 -26.82 -17.28 23.12
N GLY A 86 -25.56 -17.68 23.36
CA GLY A 86 -24.89 -18.79 22.70
C GLY A 86 -24.42 -19.92 23.60
N ALA A 87 -25.29 -20.49 24.45
CA ALA A 87 -24.99 -21.76 25.12
C ALA A 87 -24.67 -22.91 24.13
N ASN A 88 -24.92 -22.72 22.82
CA ASN A 88 -24.80 -23.75 21.79
C ASN A 88 -24.11 -23.28 20.48
N ILE A 89 -23.38 -22.15 20.45
CA ILE A 89 -22.65 -21.74 19.22
C ILE A 89 -21.39 -22.61 19.09
N PRO A 90 -21.29 -23.50 18.10
CA PRO A 90 -20.19 -24.44 18.01
C PRO A 90 -18.99 -23.79 17.30
N PHE A 91 -18.33 -22.82 17.96
CA PHE A 91 -17.23 -22.03 17.39
C PHE A 91 -16.18 -22.88 16.68
N THR A 92 -15.66 -23.92 17.34
CA THR A 92 -14.65 -24.82 16.78
C THR A 92 -15.14 -25.54 15.52
N ALA A 93 -16.37 -26.07 15.54
CA ALA A 93 -16.92 -26.79 14.39
C ALA A 93 -17.23 -25.84 13.23
N GLY A 94 -17.71 -24.63 13.52
CA GLY A 94 -18.00 -23.62 12.51
C GLY A 94 -16.76 -22.98 11.88
N LEU A 95 -15.55 -23.27 12.40
CA LEU A 95 -14.26 -22.92 11.80
C LEU A 95 -13.63 -24.09 11.01
N ALA A 96 -14.35 -25.20 10.82
CA ALA A 96 -13.81 -26.33 10.09
C ALA A 96 -13.49 -25.97 8.63
N VAL A 97 -12.37 -26.53 8.15
CA VAL A 97 -11.93 -26.33 6.75
C VAL A 97 -12.79 -27.19 5.83
N GLY A 98 -13.47 -26.55 4.88
CA GLY A 98 -14.24 -27.23 3.84
C GLY A 98 -15.10 -26.26 3.03
N GLU A 99 -15.35 -26.57 1.76
CA GLU A 99 -16.15 -25.72 0.86
C GLU A 99 -17.60 -25.54 1.36
N HIS A 100 -18.18 -26.59 1.92
CA HIS A 100 -19.52 -26.56 2.53
C HIS A 100 -19.58 -25.76 3.84
N MET A 101 -18.42 -25.36 4.40
CA MET A 101 -18.33 -24.62 5.66
C MET A 101 -18.23 -23.11 5.47
N VAL A 102 -18.13 -22.60 4.22
CA VAL A 102 -17.87 -21.18 3.95
C VAL A 102 -18.86 -20.25 4.66
N ALA A 103 -20.17 -20.54 4.60
CA ALA A 103 -21.17 -19.72 5.29
C ALA A 103 -20.99 -19.74 6.82
N PHE A 104 -20.73 -20.91 7.41
CA PHE A 104 -20.45 -21.04 8.84
C PHE A 104 -19.16 -20.31 9.24
N ASN A 105 -18.11 -20.43 8.44
CA ASN A 105 -16.85 -19.71 8.63
C ASN A 105 -17.11 -18.20 8.68
N ARG A 106 -17.91 -17.63 7.76
CA ARG A 106 -18.28 -16.21 7.78
C ARG A 106 -18.99 -15.82 9.07
N LEU A 107 -19.96 -16.62 9.49
CA LEU A 107 -20.68 -16.38 10.74
C LEU A 107 -19.72 -16.35 11.92
N ILE A 108 -18.91 -17.41 12.10
CA ILE A 108 -18.04 -17.53 13.26
C ILE A 108 -16.96 -16.45 13.26
N LEU A 109 -16.36 -16.13 12.12
CA LEU A 109 -15.38 -15.04 12.01
C LEU A 109 -15.99 -13.69 12.37
N ALA A 110 -17.23 -13.40 11.94
CA ALA A 110 -17.92 -12.16 12.30
C ALA A 110 -18.25 -12.08 13.80
N LEU A 111 -18.64 -13.20 14.41
CA LEU A 111 -18.92 -13.27 15.85
C LEU A 111 -17.63 -13.09 16.68
N LEU A 112 -16.55 -13.78 16.31
CA LEU A 112 -15.24 -13.62 16.96
C LEU A 112 -14.66 -12.22 16.73
N GLY A 113 -14.92 -11.61 15.57
CA GLY A 113 -14.55 -10.22 15.27
C GLY A 113 -15.13 -9.20 16.23
N LYS A 114 -16.23 -9.52 16.94
CA LYS A 114 -16.74 -8.63 18.00
C LYS A 114 -15.78 -8.53 19.20
N ALA A 115 -14.96 -9.55 19.43
CA ALA A 115 -13.99 -9.57 20.53
C ALA A 115 -12.77 -8.66 20.28
N THR A 116 -12.59 -8.16 19.05
CA THR A 116 -11.49 -7.23 18.73
C THR A 116 -11.75 -5.81 19.23
N ARG A 117 -12.89 -5.56 19.90
CA ARG A 117 -13.22 -4.22 20.43
C ARG A 117 -12.52 -3.87 21.74
N ASN A 118 -12.13 -4.85 22.54
CA ASN A 118 -11.43 -4.63 23.81
C ASN A 118 -10.60 -5.85 24.24
N ALA A 119 -9.60 -5.62 25.08
CA ALA A 119 -8.66 -6.66 25.50
C ALA A 119 -9.28 -7.77 26.36
N ALA A 120 -10.35 -7.49 27.11
CA ALA A 120 -10.99 -8.48 27.96
C ALA A 120 -11.74 -9.54 27.13
N ASP A 121 -12.44 -9.11 26.08
CA ASP A 121 -13.11 -10.02 25.14
C ASP A 121 -12.08 -10.80 24.32
N ALA A 122 -10.99 -10.17 23.86
CA ALA A 122 -9.89 -10.87 23.18
C ALA A 122 -9.24 -11.94 24.08
N ALA A 123 -9.06 -11.64 25.37
CA ALA A 123 -8.60 -12.60 26.38
C ALA A 123 -9.59 -13.76 26.57
N SER A 124 -10.90 -13.50 26.48
CA SER A 124 -11.93 -14.55 26.53
C SER A 124 -11.80 -15.51 25.34
N VAL A 125 -11.61 -14.98 24.12
CA VAL A 125 -11.32 -15.81 22.93
C VAL A 125 -10.02 -16.61 23.12
N ALA A 126 -8.97 -16.01 23.68
CA ALA A 126 -7.73 -16.71 24.00
C ALA A 126 -7.93 -17.86 25.01
N GLY A 127 -8.99 -17.82 25.83
CA GLY A 127 -9.38 -18.92 26.71
C GLY A 127 -9.90 -20.16 25.96
N MET A 128 -10.37 -19.99 24.73
CA MET A 128 -10.93 -21.06 23.89
C MET A 128 -9.85 -21.71 23.01
N LEU A 129 -8.99 -22.54 23.60
CA LEU A 129 -7.83 -23.16 22.91
C LEU A 129 -8.21 -23.82 21.56
N ASP A 130 -9.22 -24.69 21.55
CA ASP A 130 -9.62 -25.40 20.33
C ASP A 130 -10.12 -24.45 19.24
N THR A 131 -10.80 -23.37 19.61
CA THR A 131 -11.28 -22.35 18.68
C THR A 131 -10.11 -21.59 18.05
N VAL A 132 -9.10 -21.21 18.83
CA VAL A 132 -7.93 -20.50 18.29
C VAL A 132 -7.10 -21.42 17.40
N HIS A 133 -6.95 -22.69 17.78
CA HIS A 133 -6.32 -23.70 16.93
C HIS A 133 -7.09 -23.88 15.61
N ALA A 134 -8.42 -24.01 15.67
CA ALA A 134 -9.25 -24.11 14.47
C ALA A 134 -9.17 -22.84 13.60
N LEU A 135 -9.06 -21.66 14.20
CA LEU A 135 -8.90 -20.39 13.50
C LEU A 135 -7.58 -20.31 12.72
N VAL A 136 -6.46 -20.69 13.35
CA VAL A 136 -5.14 -20.74 12.68
C VAL A 136 -5.15 -21.77 11.55
N ARG A 137 -5.74 -22.94 11.78
CA ARG A 137 -5.91 -23.96 10.74
C ARG A 137 -6.80 -23.46 9.60
N LEU A 138 -7.92 -22.80 9.88
CA LEU A 138 -8.80 -22.23 8.87
C LEU A 138 -8.07 -21.20 8.00
N TRP A 139 -7.37 -20.26 8.64
CA TRP A 139 -6.59 -19.23 7.97
C TRP A 139 -5.60 -19.82 6.96
N LEU A 140 -4.82 -20.81 7.37
CA LEU A 140 -3.77 -21.37 6.52
C LEU A 140 -4.30 -22.36 5.49
N CYS A 141 -5.31 -23.16 5.82
CA CYS A 141 -5.67 -24.35 5.03
C CYS A 141 -6.92 -24.18 4.15
N THR A 142 -7.71 -23.09 4.29
CA THR A 142 -8.91 -22.90 3.47
C THR A 142 -8.59 -22.58 2.01
N ALA A 143 -9.41 -23.07 1.08
CA ALA A 143 -9.34 -22.73 -0.35
C ALA A 143 -9.98 -21.36 -0.66
N ASP A 144 -10.91 -20.89 0.17
CA ASP A 144 -11.58 -19.60 -0.03
C ASP A 144 -10.68 -18.45 0.43
N THR A 145 -10.28 -17.59 -0.51
CA THR A 145 -9.38 -16.46 -0.26
C THR A 145 -10.01 -15.39 0.63
N GLY A 146 -11.33 -15.19 0.53
CA GLY A 146 -12.05 -14.23 1.37
C GLY A 146 -12.08 -14.66 2.83
N ILE A 147 -12.38 -15.95 3.08
CA ILE A 147 -12.34 -16.52 4.43
C ILE A 147 -10.93 -16.46 5.02
N ALA A 148 -9.91 -16.80 4.25
CA ALA A 148 -8.53 -16.72 4.72
C ALA A 148 -8.11 -15.30 5.08
N ALA A 149 -8.47 -14.30 4.25
CA ALA A 149 -8.19 -12.91 4.52
C ALA A 149 -8.90 -12.41 5.78
N SER A 150 -10.18 -12.77 5.96
CA SER A 150 -10.94 -12.44 7.18
C SER A 150 -10.35 -13.11 8.43
N ALA A 151 -9.92 -14.37 8.34
CA ALA A 151 -9.31 -15.08 9.45
C ALA A 151 -7.93 -14.50 9.83
N SER A 152 -7.11 -14.16 8.83
CA SER A 152 -5.82 -13.47 9.00
C SER A 152 -6.00 -12.13 9.71
N GLN A 153 -6.93 -11.32 9.22
CA GLN A 153 -7.23 -10.01 9.79
C GLN A 153 -7.77 -10.12 11.22
N LEU A 154 -8.66 -11.07 11.49
CA LEU A 154 -9.16 -11.34 12.83
C LEU A 154 -8.01 -11.70 13.80
N LEU A 155 -7.09 -12.58 13.41
CA LEU A 155 -5.92 -12.93 14.23
C LEU A 155 -5.06 -11.70 14.54
N LEU A 156 -4.82 -10.84 13.55
CA LEU A 156 -4.04 -9.60 13.73
C LEU A 156 -4.73 -8.60 14.67
N GLU A 157 -6.04 -8.43 14.53
CA GLU A 157 -6.81 -7.54 15.39
C GLU A 157 -6.88 -8.04 16.83
N LEU A 158 -7.05 -9.35 17.03
CA LEU A 158 -7.01 -9.98 18.35
C LEU A 158 -5.63 -9.81 19.01
N LEU A 159 -4.54 -10.02 18.26
CA LEU A 159 -3.18 -9.78 18.76
C LEU A 159 -2.94 -8.30 19.08
N GLY A 160 -3.37 -7.38 18.21
CA GLY A 160 -3.18 -5.95 18.39
C GLY A 160 -3.90 -5.41 19.63
N VAL A 161 -5.15 -5.82 19.85
CA VAL A 161 -5.93 -5.35 21.02
C VAL A 161 -5.51 -6.02 22.33
N ASP A 162 -5.01 -7.26 22.28
CA ASP A 162 -4.47 -7.93 23.46
C ASP A 162 -2.96 -7.68 23.68
N GLN A 163 -2.37 -6.72 22.94
CA GLN A 163 -0.96 -6.39 23.09
C GLN A 163 -0.68 -5.80 24.48
N THR A 164 0.32 -6.36 25.16
CA THR A 164 0.81 -5.81 26.43
C THR A 164 1.56 -4.51 26.15
N ILE A 165 1.03 -3.37 26.57
CA ILE A 165 1.74 -2.09 26.50
C ILE A 165 2.91 -2.17 27.50
N ARG A 166 4.15 -2.21 27.00
CA ARG A 166 5.35 -2.04 27.83
C ARG A 166 5.40 -0.58 28.28
N ARG A 167 5.09 -0.33 29.56
CA ARG A 167 5.00 1.01 30.15
C ARG A 167 6.36 1.67 30.28
N ASP A 168 6.45 2.96 29.93
CA ASP A 168 7.38 3.88 30.60
C ASP A 168 6.76 4.21 31.98
N PRO A 169 7.53 4.37 33.07
CA PRO A 169 6.98 4.47 34.43
C PRO A 169 6.06 5.67 34.71
N ASP A 170 6.00 6.69 33.84
CA ASP A 170 5.46 8.02 34.15
C ASP A 170 4.15 8.43 33.42
N GLU A 171 3.48 7.54 32.66
CA GLU A 171 2.17 7.85 32.04
C GLU A 171 0.98 7.10 32.67
N ASP A 172 0.09 7.87 33.32
CA ASP A 172 -1.19 7.40 33.85
C ASP A 172 -2.29 7.41 32.75
N LEU A 173 -2.62 6.19 32.26
CA LEU A 173 -3.69 5.72 31.34
C LEU A 173 -3.37 5.54 29.84
N PRO A 174 -3.95 4.52 29.14
CA PRO A 174 -4.88 3.46 29.58
C PRO A 174 -4.25 2.02 29.59
N SER A 175 -4.93 1.12 30.28
CA SER A 175 -4.60 -0.30 30.50
C SER A 175 -4.44 -1.12 29.21
N GLY A 176 -3.22 -1.55 28.88
CA GLY A 176 -2.93 -2.49 27.79
C GLY A 176 -3.52 -3.89 27.99
N GLY A 177 -3.43 -4.73 26.95
CA GLY A 177 -3.91 -6.11 26.98
C GLY A 177 -3.10 -7.04 27.88
N GLN A 178 -3.58 -8.28 28.04
CA GLN A 178 -2.99 -9.26 28.94
C GLN A 178 -1.95 -10.17 28.24
N GLY A 179 -1.88 -10.10 26.91
CA GLY A 179 -0.99 -10.94 26.09
C GLY A 179 -1.37 -12.42 26.10
N LEU A 180 -2.61 -12.76 26.46
CA LEU A 180 -3.11 -14.14 26.46
C LEU A 180 -3.27 -14.69 25.04
N MET A 181 -3.70 -13.87 24.08
CA MET A 181 -3.77 -14.23 22.66
C MET A 181 -2.36 -14.50 22.11
N TRP A 182 -1.39 -13.66 22.47
CA TRP A 182 0.01 -13.87 22.12
C TRP A 182 0.54 -15.20 22.65
N LYS A 183 0.27 -15.51 23.94
CA LYS A 183 0.61 -16.80 24.53
C LYS A 183 -0.11 -17.96 23.83
N ARG A 184 -1.35 -17.77 23.39
CA ARG A 184 -2.14 -18.81 22.71
C ARG A 184 -1.63 -19.10 21.30
N VAL A 185 -1.20 -18.09 20.55
CA VAL A 185 -0.72 -18.27 19.17
C VAL A 185 0.72 -18.79 19.13
N PHE A 186 1.59 -18.26 19.99
CA PHE A 186 3.03 -18.56 19.96
C PHE A 186 3.50 -19.56 21.02
N GLY A 187 2.82 -19.60 22.17
CA GLY A 187 3.23 -20.42 23.33
C GLY A 187 2.49 -21.73 23.49
N ASP A 188 1.34 -21.92 22.83
CA ASP A 188 0.70 -23.23 22.76
C ASP A 188 1.28 -24.04 21.61
N ARG A 189 1.90 -25.15 21.98
CA ARG A 189 2.70 -25.99 21.09
C ARG A 189 1.94 -26.45 19.84
N ASP A 190 0.69 -26.88 19.98
CA ASP A 190 -0.08 -27.44 18.86
C ASP A 190 -0.59 -26.35 17.89
N VAL A 191 -0.93 -25.17 18.43
CA VAL A 191 -1.29 -23.99 17.63
C VAL A 191 -0.07 -23.52 16.84
N TYR A 192 1.08 -23.38 17.50
CA TYR A 192 2.32 -22.95 16.87
C TYR A 192 2.79 -23.95 15.80
N ARG A 193 2.77 -25.25 16.12
CA ARG A 193 3.12 -26.34 15.19
C ARG A 193 2.27 -26.34 13.92
N THR A 194 0.99 -25.99 14.01
CA THR A 194 0.09 -25.92 12.85
C THR A 194 0.63 -25.01 11.74
N VAL A 195 1.30 -23.92 12.11
CA VAL A 195 1.88 -22.97 11.15
C VAL A 195 2.98 -23.64 10.32
N PHE A 196 3.88 -24.38 10.98
CA PHE A 196 4.96 -25.10 10.32
C PHE A 196 4.43 -26.26 9.46
N GLU A 197 3.49 -27.05 10.00
CA GLU A 197 2.90 -28.18 9.27
C GLU A 197 2.20 -27.72 7.97
N ALA A 198 1.46 -26.61 8.03
CA ALA A 198 0.77 -26.07 6.85
C ALA A 198 1.73 -25.50 5.79
N CYS A 199 2.87 -24.96 6.22
CA CYS A 199 3.79 -24.20 5.35
C CYS A 199 5.07 -24.96 4.96
N SER A 200 5.35 -26.12 5.56
CA SER A 200 6.57 -26.90 5.31
C SER A 200 6.60 -27.56 3.93
N LEU A 201 7.80 -27.63 3.33
CA LEU A 201 8.01 -28.29 2.03
C LEU A 201 7.71 -29.80 2.09
N THR A 202 7.97 -30.41 3.24
CA THR A 202 7.80 -31.84 3.52
C THR A 202 6.70 -32.03 4.56
N GLY A 203 5.50 -32.47 4.15
CA GLY A 203 4.47 -32.73 5.18
C GLY A 203 3.14 -33.25 4.68
N LYS A 204 2.58 -34.16 5.49
CA LYS A 204 1.12 -34.33 5.68
C LYS A 204 0.68 -33.10 6.47
N GLY A 205 -0.29 -32.34 5.98
CA GLY A 205 -0.67 -31.08 6.62
C GLY A 205 -1.32 -31.29 8.00
N PRO A 206 -1.64 -30.18 8.70
CA PRO A 206 -1.95 -30.21 10.11
C PRO A 206 -3.21 -31.01 10.44
N GLY A 207 -3.13 -31.81 11.50
CA GLY A 207 -4.25 -32.60 12.00
C GLY A 207 -4.89 -33.53 10.96
N GLY A 208 -4.07 -34.10 10.05
CA GLY A 208 -4.49 -35.05 9.02
C GLY A 208 -5.04 -34.43 7.74
N VAL A 209 -5.00 -33.11 7.58
CA VAL A 209 -5.38 -32.44 6.32
C VAL A 209 -4.23 -32.53 5.33
N GLU A 210 -4.37 -33.35 4.29
CA GLU A 210 -3.37 -33.37 3.22
C GLU A 210 -3.57 -32.16 2.29
N LEU A 211 -2.69 -31.16 2.43
CA LEU A 211 -2.65 -30.00 1.55
C LEU A 211 -2.01 -30.38 0.21
N SER A 212 -2.65 -29.99 -0.89
CA SER A 212 -2.03 -30.03 -2.21
C SER A 212 -0.85 -29.06 -2.30
N LYS A 213 0.00 -29.22 -3.33
CA LYS A 213 1.11 -28.28 -3.58
C LYS A 213 0.61 -26.83 -3.68
N SER A 214 -0.49 -26.58 -4.39
CA SER A 214 -1.04 -25.23 -4.57
C SER A 214 -1.59 -24.64 -3.27
N GLN A 215 -2.25 -25.46 -2.43
CA GLN A 215 -2.74 -25.02 -1.13
C GLN A 215 -1.60 -24.67 -0.18
N ARG A 216 -0.49 -25.42 -0.24
CA ARG A 216 0.72 -25.13 0.53
C ARG A 216 1.38 -23.83 0.09
N THR A 217 1.55 -23.61 -1.21
CA THR A 217 2.03 -22.34 -1.77
C THR A 217 1.18 -21.16 -1.26
N LEU A 218 -0.15 -21.33 -1.21
CA LEU A 218 -1.06 -20.32 -0.68
C LEU A 218 -0.90 -20.11 0.84
N ALA A 219 -0.71 -21.17 1.62
CA ALA A 219 -0.43 -21.07 3.06
C ALA A 219 0.88 -20.32 3.34
N GLN A 220 1.94 -20.63 2.58
CA GLN A 220 3.24 -19.95 2.66
C GLN A 220 3.12 -18.45 2.34
N ALA A 221 2.39 -18.10 1.27
CA ALA A 221 2.13 -16.71 0.91
C ALA A 221 1.37 -15.97 2.02
N ARG A 222 0.32 -16.59 2.58
CA ARG A 222 -0.45 -16.03 3.70
C ARG A 222 0.41 -15.77 4.94
N LEU A 223 1.32 -16.69 5.27
CA LEU A 223 2.24 -16.51 6.39
C LEU A 223 3.20 -15.33 6.14
N MET A 224 3.74 -15.22 4.93
CA MET A 224 4.62 -14.11 4.54
C MET A 224 3.91 -12.76 4.55
N GLU A 225 2.62 -12.69 4.22
CA GLU A 225 1.83 -11.44 4.32
C GLU A 225 1.53 -11.06 5.78
N TRP A 226 1.39 -12.05 6.66
CA TRP A 226 0.99 -11.84 8.06
C TRP A 226 2.16 -11.47 8.97
N LEU A 227 3.31 -12.12 8.80
CA LEU A 227 4.48 -11.97 9.68
C LEU A 227 5.01 -10.53 9.80
N PRO A 228 5.14 -9.72 8.73
CA PRO A 228 5.62 -8.35 8.83
C PRO A 228 4.73 -7.49 9.74
N ARG A 229 3.41 -7.69 9.67
CA ARG A 229 2.42 -6.97 10.49
C ARG A 229 2.53 -7.37 11.97
N VAL A 230 2.81 -8.64 12.25
CA VAL A 230 3.06 -9.11 13.63
C VAL A 230 4.40 -8.62 14.16
N GLY A 231 5.45 -8.64 13.34
CA GLY A 231 6.77 -8.14 13.71
C GLY A 231 6.77 -6.64 14.02
N ALA A 232 5.88 -5.87 13.40
CA ALA A 232 5.65 -4.47 13.74
C ALA A 232 5.04 -4.27 15.15
N MET A 233 4.25 -5.25 15.63
CA MET A 233 3.68 -5.23 16.98
C MET A 233 4.69 -5.74 18.02
N ASP A 234 5.25 -6.94 17.81
CA ASP A 234 6.29 -7.52 18.68
C ASP A 234 7.28 -8.33 17.83
N TRP A 235 8.39 -7.69 17.46
CA TRP A 235 9.50 -8.33 16.74
C TRP A 235 10.03 -9.57 17.47
N GLY A 236 10.14 -9.47 18.79
CA GLY A 236 10.65 -10.56 19.61
C GLY A 236 9.73 -11.77 19.62
N ALA A 237 8.45 -11.65 19.25
CA ALA A 237 7.54 -12.79 19.15
C ALA A 237 7.77 -13.62 17.88
N ILE A 238 8.30 -13.05 16.80
CA ILE A 238 8.54 -13.80 15.55
C ILE A 238 10.01 -14.25 15.42
N GLU A 239 10.95 -13.51 16.01
CA GLU A 239 12.39 -13.80 15.90
C GLU A 239 12.84 -14.95 16.81
N ARG A 240 12.38 -14.99 18.06
CA ARG A 240 12.87 -15.94 19.06
C ARG A 240 12.24 -17.32 18.93
N SER A 241 12.99 -18.34 19.34
CA SER A 241 12.46 -19.68 19.58
C SER A 241 11.40 -19.69 20.69
N HIS A 242 10.27 -20.35 20.45
CA HIS A 242 9.25 -20.65 21.48
C HIS A 242 9.18 -22.14 21.79
N HIS A 243 9.34 -22.98 20.76
CA HIS A 243 9.25 -24.43 20.85
C HIS A 243 10.37 -25.07 20.03
N ALA A 244 11.56 -25.18 20.63
CA ALA A 244 12.75 -25.70 19.96
C ALA A 244 12.58 -27.13 19.41
N ASP A 245 11.72 -27.95 20.03
CA ASP A 245 11.38 -29.29 19.53
C ASP A 245 10.61 -29.21 18.20
N VAL A 246 9.62 -28.32 18.11
CA VAL A 246 8.84 -28.08 16.90
C VAL A 246 9.74 -27.48 15.82
N GLU A 247 10.43 -26.40 16.14
CA GLU A 247 11.30 -25.65 15.21
C GLU A 247 12.40 -26.54 14.61
N GLY A 248 13.03 -27.38 15.43
CA GLY A 248 14.05 -28.33 15.00
C GLY A 248 13.54 -29.38 14.01
N GLU A 249 12.28 -29.84 14.14
CA GLU A 249 11.67 -30.76 13.18
C GLU A 249 11.54 -30.15 11.76
N PHE A 250 11.47 -28.82 11.67
CA PHE A 250 11.37 -28.08 10.41
C PHE A 250 12.67 -27.39 10.00
N GLY A 251 13.80 -27.79 10.60
CA GLY A 251 15.15 -27.35 10.21
C GLY A 251 15.53 -25.95 10.68
N VAL A 252 14.83 -25.40 11.68
CA VAL A 252 15.24 -24.17 12.37
C VAL A 252 16.17 -24.56 13.52
N GLU A 253 17.36 -23.97 13.55
CA GLU A 253 18.41 -24.29 14.53
C GLU A 253 18.85 -23.02 15.27
N GLY A 254 19.66 -23.17 16.33
CA GLY A 254 20.34 -22.02 16.95
C GLY A 254 19.45 -21.01 17.69
N GLY A 255 18.21 -21.38 18.02
CA GLY A 255 17.28 -20.50 18.75
C GLY A 255 16.47 -19.55 17.88
N GLY A 256 16.45 -19.77 16.56
CA GLY A 256 15.55 -19.10 15.64
C GLY A 256 14.09 -19.47 15.86
N GLY A 257 13.19 -18.53 15.56
CA GLY A 257 11.74 -18.72 15.62
C GLY A 257 11.08 -18.84 14.25
N LEU A 258 9.79 -18.50 14.23
CA LEU A 258 8.94 -18.54 13.04
C LEU A 258 9.46 -17.68 11.88
N LEU A 259 10.13 -16.56 12.17
CA LEU A 259 10.75 -15.70 11.15
C LEU A 259 11.87 -16.43 10.42
N GLU A 260 12.72 -17.19 11.13
CA GLU A 260 13.80 -17.95 10.49
C GLU A 260 13.25 -19.04 9.58
N PHE A 261 12.22 -19.75 10.04
CA PHE A 261 11.51 -20.71 9.21
C PHE A 261 11.02 -20.07 7.91
N ALA A 262 10.25 -18.98 8.00
CA ALA A 262 9.68 -18.31 6.83
C ALA A 262 10.77 -17.76 5.89
N ALA A 263 11.82 -17.17 6.43
CA ALA A 263 12.86 -16.50 5.66
C ALA A 263 13.88 -17.46 5.02
N LEU A 264 14.19 -18.60 5.67
CA LEU A 264 15.30 -19.47 5.28
C LEU A 264 14.92 -20.91 4.91
N ARG A 265 13.81 -21.45 5.43
CA ARG A 265 13.50 -22.89 5.37
C ARG A 265 12.20 -23.23 4.64
N MET A 266 11.24 -22.31 4.65
CA MET A 266 9.89 -22.52 4.14
C MET A 266 9.83 -22.61 2.61
N VAL A 267 10.68 -21.88 1.90
CA VAL A 267 10.64 -21.76 0.43
C VAL A 267 11.82 -22.49 -0.21
N ASP A 268 11.52 -23.33 -1.21
CA ASP A 268 12.53 -23.90 -2.09
C ASP A 268 12.93 -22.89 -3.18
N VAL A 269 13.95 -22.10 -2.88
CA VAL A 269 14.45 -21.05 -3.78
C VAL A 269 15.11 -21.58 -5.06
N LYS A 270 15.35 -22.90 -5.17
CA LYS A 270 15.98 -23.51 -6.36
C LYS A 270 14.94 -24.01 -7.35
N ASP A 271 13.88 -24.64 -6.85
CA ASP A 271 12.87 -25.29 -7.70
C ASP A 271 11.56 -24.49 -7.82
N ASP A 272 11.34 -23.46 -6.99
CA ASP A 272 10.14 -22.62 -7.01
C ASP A 272 10.47 -21.12 -7.09
N VAL A 273 10.82 -20.67 -8.31
CA VAL A 273 11.15 -19.25 -8.57
C VAL A 273 10.00 -18.29 -8.26
N LEU A 274 8.74 -18.74 -8.36
CA LEU A 274 7.58 -17.91 -8.06
C LEU A 274 7.47 -17.67 -6.56
N MET A 275 7.68 -18.72 -5.74
CA MET A 275 7.76 -18.54 -4.30
C MET A 275 9.02 -17.79 -3.88
N TYR A 276 10.14 -17.92 -4.59
CA TYR A 276 11.32 -17.09 -4.33
C TYR A 276 11.02 -15.61 -4.60
N ARG A 277 10.25 -15.28 -5.64
CA ARG A 277 9.74 -13.93 -5.84
C ARG A 277 8.93 -13.45 -4.64
N CYS A 278 7.96 -14.24 -4.15
CA CYS A 278 7.17 -13.89 -2.96
C CYS A 278 8.05 -13.68 -1.72
N LEU A 279 9.13 -14.45 -1.58
CA LEU A 279 10.08 -14.31 -0.49
C LEU A 279 10.86 -12.98 -0.55
N ILE A 280 11.20 -12.48 -1.75
CA ILE A 280 11.83 -11.16 -1.92
C ILE A 280 10.83 -10.04 -1.58
N ASP A 281 9.58 -10.18 -2.02
CA ASP A 281 8.52 -9.23 -1.69
C ASP A 281 8.30 -9.19 -0.15
N PHE A 282 8.28 -10.35 0.51
CA PHE A 282 8.24 -10.48 1.97
C PHE A 282 9.37 -9.71 2.69
N PHE A 283 10.59 -9.72 2.15
CA PHE A 283 11.70 -8.93 2.72
C PHE A 283 11.46 -7.43 2.59
N SER A 284 10.82 -6.98 1.52
CA SER A 284 10.43 -5.58 1.34
C SER A 284 9.37 -5.18 2.36
N ASP A 285 8.36 -6.03 2.57
CA ASP A 285 7.29 -5.81 3.54
C ASP A 285 7.83 -5.77 4.98
N LEU A 286 8.78 -6.66 5.32
CA LEU A 286 9.46 -6.62 6.62
C LEU A 286 10.16 -5.28 6.86
N LEU A 287 10.86 -4.75 5.86
CA LEU A 287 11.54 -3.46 5.97
C LEU A 287 10.55 -2.30 6.18
N GLN A 288 9.41 -2.31 5.50
CA GLN A 288 8.39 -1.26 5.59
C GLN A 288 7.62 -1.31 6.91
N CYS A 289 7.11 -2.49 7.28
CA CYS A 289 6.25 -2.63 8.46
C CYS A 289 7.00 -2.39 9.78
N THR A 290 8.29 -2.69 9.84
CA THR A 290 9.08 -2.60 11.09
C THR A 290 9.91 -1.33 11.22
N LYS A 291 9.72 -0.36 10.31
CA LYS A 291 10.34 0.96 10.45
C LYS A 291 9.85 1.60 11.76
N SER A 292 10.77 1.92 12.67
CA SER A 292 10.40 2.63 13.90
C SER A 292 9.93 4.04 13.56
N ASN A 293 8.67 4.34 13.86
CA ASN A 293 8.13 5.70 13.77
C ASN A 293 8.53 6.59 14.95
N VAL A 294 9.18 6.02 15.97
CA VAL A 294 9.60 6.73 17.18
C VAL A 294 11.12 6.82 17.19
N ARG A 295 11.64 8.03 16.94
CA ARG A 295 13.05 8.36 17.19
C ARG A 295 13.21 8.70 18.66
N ILE A 296 13.84 7.82 19.42
CA ILE A 296 14.28 8.15 20.77
C ILE A 296 15.47 9.11 20.64
N PRO A 297 15.40 10.35 21.16
CA PRO A 297 16.51 11.29 21.11
C PRO A 297 17.74 10.67 21.78
N GLY A 298 18.86 10.55 21.04
CA GLY A 298 20.11 9.98 21.53
C GLY A 298 20.38 8.52 21.15
N SER A 299 19.41 7.80 20.58
CA SER A 299 19.66 6.50 19.95
C SER A 299 20.17 6.71 18.52
N GLY A 300 21.49 6.69 18.34
CA GLY A 300 22.14 6.82 17.03
C GLY A 300 21.97 5.61 16.10
N THR A 301 21.10 4.64 16.44
CA THR A 301 20.89 3.46 15.60
C THR A 301 19.70 3.69 14.68
N THR A 302 19.98 3.99 13.42
CA THR A 302 19.02 4.15 12.31
C THR A 302 18.49 2.81 11.78
N ASP A 303 19.00 1.69 12.31
CA ASP A 303 18.66 0.34 11.84
C ASP A 303 17.45 -0.24 12.59
N SER A 304 16.46 -0.73 11.86
CA SER A 304 15.39 -1.55 12.42
C SER A 304 15.87 -2.96 12.74
N ALA A 305 15.13 -3.67 13.59
CA ALA A 305 15.42 -5.07 13.88
C ALA A 305 15.35 -5.94 12.61
N ALA A 306 14.41 -5.66 11.70
CA ALA A 306 14.32 -6.35 10.42
C ALA A 306 15.53 -6.13 9.52
N LEU A 307 16.01 -4.88 9.39
CA LEU A 307 17.20 -4.61 8.59
C LEU A 307 18.42 -5.36 9.13
N ARG A 308 18.63 -5.34 10.45
CA ARG A 308 19.72 -6.09 11.10
C ARG A 308 19.60 -7.59 10.86
N TYR A 309 18.40 -8.14 10.97
CA TYR A 309 18.14 -9.55 10.71
C TYR A 309 18.49 -9.93 9.27
N LEU A 310 17.99 -9.18 8.28
CA LEU A 310 18.25 -9.44 6.86
C LEU A 310 19.74 -9.32 6.51
N ILE A 311 20.47 -8.39 7.14
CA ILE A 311 21.93 -8.27 6.98
C ILE A 311 22.65 -9.46 7.61
N THR A 312 22.32 -9.79 8.86
CA THR A 312 22.98 -10.87 9.62
C THR A 312 22.82 -12.23 8.94
N GLN A 313 21.63 -12.49 8.37
CA GLN A 313 21.35 -13.73 7.63
C GLN A 313 21.85 -13.70 6.19
N GLY A 314 22.51 -12.63 5.74
CA GLY A 314 23.02 -12.49 4.36
C GLY A 314 21.92 -12.32 3.29
N LEU A 315 20.66 -12.19 3.69
CA LEU A 315 19.51 -12.03 2.80
C LEU A 315 19.51 -10.67 2.10
N HIS A 316 19.95 -9.62 2.79
CA HIS A 316 20.12 -8.30 2.22
C HIS A 316 21.12 -8.31 1.05
N ALA A 317 22.32 -8.85 1.29
CA ALA A 317 23.37 -8.93 0.28
C ALA A 317 22.97 -9.84 -0.90
N ARG A 318 22.32 -10.98 -0.62
CA ARG A 318 21.83 -11.89 -1.65
C ARG A 318 20.79 -11.22 -2.54
N THR A 319 19.80 -10.55 -1.96
CA THR A 319 18.73 -9.86 -2.73
C THR A 319 19.30 -8.69 -3.53
N ALA A 320 20.22 -7.92 -2.94
CA ALA A 320 20.92 -6.84 -3.64
C ALA A 320 21.73 -7.36 -4.85
N ALA A 321 22.40 -8.51 -4.72
CA ALA A 321 23.18 -9.10 -5.80
C ALA A 321 22.33 -9.48 -7.02
N ILE A 322 21.05 -9.85 -6.83
CA ILE A 322 20.10 -10.12 -7.93
C ILE A 322 19.88 -8.86 -8.78
N TYR A 323 19.70 -7.71 -8.14
CA TYR A 323 19.48 -6.44 -8.83
C TYR A 323 20.75 -5.87 -9.46
N VAL A 324 21.84 -5.80 -8.67
CA VAL A 324 23.13 -5.24 -9.11
C VAL A 324 23.79 -6.13 -10.19
N GLN A 325 23.45 -7.42 -10.25
CA GLN A 325 24.01 -8.40 -11.20
C GLN A 325 25.54 -8.47 -11.11
N ILE A 326 26.06 -8.60 -9.87
CA ILE A 326 27.51 -8.66 -9.60
C ILE A 326 28.11 -9.86 -10.36
N PRO A 327 29.25 -9.69 -11.08
CA PRO A 327 29.94 -10.78 -11.76
C PRO A 327 30.24 -11.95 -10.82
N GLY A 328 29.68 -13.13 -11.09
CA GLY A 328 29.87 -14.34 -10.28
C GLY A 328 28.57 -14.92 -9.70
N VAL A 329 27.50 -14.14 -9.60
CA VAL A 329 26.14 -14.63 -9.28
C VAL A 329 25.42 -14.87 -10.61
N GLN A 330 25.60 -16.06 -11.19
CA GLN A 330 24.88 -16.44 -12.40
C GLN A 330 23.48 -16.94 -12.03
N LEU A 331 22.49 -16.07 -12.14
CA LEU A 331 21.09 -16.49 -12.25
C LEU A 331 20.85 -16.98 -13.68
N ASP A 332 20.02 -18.01 -13.83
CA ASP A 332 19.49 -18.37 -15.15
C ASP A 332 18.77 -17.13 -15.73
N PRO A 333 18.94 -16.79 -17.03
CA PRO A 333 18.13 -15.78 -17.69
C PRO A 333 16.64 -15.84 -17.35
N LEU A 334 16.06 -17.04 -17.21
CA LEU A 334 14.66 -17.20 -16.83
C LEU A 334 14.38 -16.74 -15.40
N GLU A 335 15.23 -17.12 -14.43
CA GLU A 335 15.10 -16.68 -13.04
C GLU A 335 15.25 -15.16 -12.92
N SER A 336 16.20 -14.59 -13.67
CA SER A 336 16.41 -13.15 -13.70
C SER A 336 15.15 -12.40 -14.15
N MET A 337 14.35 -12.95 -15.07
CA MET A 337 13.11 -12.30 -15.52
C MET A 337 12.06 -12.19 -14.40
N PHE A 338 12.01 -13.17 -13.49
CA PHE A 338 11.04 -13.18 -12.38
C PHE A 338 11.54 -12.43 -11.14
N LEU A 339 12.85 -12.47 -10.86
CA LEU A 339 13.42 -11.96 -9.62
C LEU A 339 13.93 -10.51 -9.73
N TYR A 340 14.22 -10.01 -10.94
CA TYR A 340 14.77 -8.67 -11.12
C TYR A 340 13.83 -7.57 -10.61
N GLY A 341 12.55 -7.63 -10.98
CA GLY A 341 11.55 -6.65 -10.54
C GLY A 341 11.38 -6.59 -9.02
N PRO A 342 11.14 -7.72 -8.34
CA PRO A 342 11.11 -7.81 -6.88
C PRO A 342 12.40 -7.32 -6.20
N ALA A 343 13.58 -7.70 -6.72
CA ALA A 343 14.84 -7.27 -6.16
C ALA A 343 15.06 -5.75 -6.32
N ALA A 344 14.66 -5.17 -7.45
CA ALA A 344 14.65 -3.72 -7.64
C ALA A 344 13.69 -3.03 -6.65
N ASN A 345 12.49 -3.60 -6.41
CA ASN A 345 11.56 -3.08 -5.40
C ASN A 345 12.13 -3.16 -3.98
N TYR A 346 12.84 -4.23 -3.65
CA TYR A 346 13.54 -4.36 -2.37
C TYR A 346 14.59 -3.26 -2.19
N ILE A 347 15.42 -3.00 -3.20
CA ILE A 347 16.43 -1.91 -3.15
C ILE A 347 15.77 -0.54 -3.04
N ALA A 348 14.70 -0.28 -3.79
CA ALA A 348 13.93 0.95 -3.71
C ALA A 348 13.34 1.16 -2.30
N THR A 349 12.75 0.11 -1.73
CA THR A 349 12.20 0.09 -0.37
C THR A 349 13.30 0.33 0.67
N TYR A 350 14.43 -0.37 0.55
CA TYR A 350 15.56 -0.21 1.46
C TYR A 350 16.12 1.22 1.42
N ALA A 351 16.38 1.77 0.23
CA ALA A 351 16.96 3.10 0.06
C ALA A 351 16.05 4.22 0.59
N SER A 352 14.73 4.10 0.38
CA SER A 352 13.74 5.08 0.85
C SER A 352 13.40 4.94 2.34
N THR A 353 13.47 3.73 2.90
CA THR A 353 13.14 3.47 4.30
C THR A 353 14.33 3.75 5.22
N TYR A 354 15.56 3.44 4.77
CA TYR A 354 16.81 3.56 5.53
C TYR A 354 17.88 4.37 4.77
N PRO A 355 17.61 5.66 4.46
CA PRO A 355 18.48 6.50 3.62
C PRO A 355 19.89 6.65 4.18
N GLU A 356 20.04 6.83 5.49
CA GLU A 356 21.35 6.97 6.14
C GLU A 356 22.20 5.70 6.06
N HIS A 357 21.59 4.53 6.34
CA HIS A 357 22.28 3.24 6.21
C HIS A 357 22.66 2.98 4.75
N PHE A 358 21.79 3.33 3.80
CA PHE A 358 22.09 3.25 2.37
C PHE A 358 23.31 4.12 2.01
N LEU A 359 23.30 5.40 2.36
CA LEU A 359 24.37 6.35 2.05
C LEU A 359 25.72 6.00 2.69
N ALA A 360 25.71 5.40 3.89
CA ALA A 360 26.92 4.99 4.60
C ALA A 360 27.56 3.69 4.04
N SER A 361 26.84 2.94 3.21
CA SER A 361 27.27 1.64 2.69
C SER A 361 27.96 1.74 1.31
N GLN A 362 28.35 0.59 0.74
CA GLN A 362 28.84 0.51 -0.66
C GLN A 362 27.70 0.50 -1.69
N MET A 363 26.44 0.42 -1.25
CA MET A 363 25.26 0.32 -2.11
C MET A 363 25.07 1.50 -3.06
N PRO A 364 25.30 2.78 -2.68
CA PRO A 364 25.11 3.90 -3.59
C PRO A 364 25.95 3.74 -4.85
N LYS A 365 27.23 3.40 -4.71
CA LYS A 365 28.13 3.20 -5.86
C LYS A 365 27.64 2.07 -6.77
N GLN A 366 27.32 0.91 -6.20
CA GLN A 366 26.88 -0.27 -6.96
C GLN A 366 25.55 -0.02 -7.70
N VAL A 367 24.59 0.62 -7.03
CA VAL A 367 23.28 0.93 -7.60
C VAL A 367 23.41 2.00 -8.68
N LEU A 368 24.19 3.07 -8.46
CA LEU A 368 24.40 4.11 -9.47
C LEU A 368 25.11 3.57 -10.72
N GLU A 369 26.13 2.72 -10.57
CA GLU A 369 26.79 2.06 -11.72
C GLU A 369 25.81 1.17 -12.51
N ARG A 370 24.95 0.42 -11.80
CA ARG A 370 23.92 -0.42 -12.42
C ARG A 370 22.87 0.41 -13.16
N LEU A 371 22.40 1.51 -12.55
CA LEU A 371 21.44 2.44 -13.13
C LEU A 371 22.03 3.13 -14.37
N SER A 372 23.26 3.62 -14.30
CA SER A 372 23.95 4.21 -15.45
C SER A 372 24.06 3.23 -16.62
N THR A 373 24.25 1.94 -16.34
CA THR A 373 24.25 0.90 -17.38
C THR A 373 22.84 0.63 -17.93
N ALA A 374 21.82 0.56 -17.08
CA ALA A 374 20.42 0.29 -17.48
C ALA A 374 19.81 1.40 -18.32
N LEU A 375 20.07 2.65 -17.93
CA LEU A 375 19.44 3.85 -18.47
C LEU A 375 20.17 4.41 -19.70
N ASN A 376 21.36 3.86 -20.02
CA ASN A 376 22.10 4.21 -21.24
C ASN A 376 21.44 3.58 -22.48
N LEU A 377 20.26 4.10 -22.82
CA LEU A 377 19.44 3.68 -23.95
C LEU A 377 19.48 4.73 -25.06
N SER A 378 19.36 4.28 -26.30
CA SER A 378 19.24 5.20 -27.44
C SER A 378 17.87 5.91 -27.41
N PRO A 379 17.75 7.12 -28.00
CA PRO A 379 16.48 7.86 -28.05
C PRO A 379 15.31 7.05 -28.63
N GLY A 380 15.58 6.20 -29.64
CA GLY A 380 14.56 5.31 -30.22
C GLY A 380 14.08 4.23 -29.25
N LYS A 381 14.97 3.71 -28.39
CA LYS A 381 14.56 2.75 -27.33
C LYS A 381 13.73 3.44 -26.26
N TRP A 382 14.09 4.65 -25.85
CA TRP A 382 13.31 5.42 -24.87
C TRP A 382 11.86 5.67 -25.34
N ALA A 383 11.67 5.95 -26.63
CA ALA A 383 10.36 6.27 -27.19
C ALA A 383 9.51 5.06 -27.60
N HIS A 384 10.12 3.90 -27.90
CA HIS A 384 9.42 2.79 -28.55
C HIS A 384 9.63 1.41 -27.91
N ALA A 385 10.63 1.23 -27.05
CA ALA A 385 10.85 -0.04 -26.35
C ALA A 385 10.13 -0.03 -24.99
N ASP A 386 10.06 -1.21 -24.37
CA ASP A 386 9.64 -1.32 -22.97
C ASP A 386 10.55 -0.45 -22.09
N SER A 387 9.93 0.36 -21.25
CA SER A 387 10.64 1.24 -20.34
C SER A 387 11.44 0.44 -19.32
N PRO A 388 12.62 0.93 -18.88
CA PRO A 388 13.35 0.35 -17.75
C PRO A 388 12.65 0.73 -16.42
N LYS A 389 11.36 0.42 -16.29
CA LYS A 389 10.47 0.86 -15.19
C LYS A 389 10.98 0.48 -13.80
N HIS A 390 11.61 -0.68 -13.65
CA HIS A 390 12.15 -1.12 -12.37
C HIS A 390 13.37 -0.28 -11.94
N ASP A 391 14.24 0.06 -12.89
CA ASP A 391 15.40 0.94 -12.65
C ASP A 391 14.97 2.39 -12.40
N LEU A 392 13.97 2.86 -13.14
CA LEU A 392 13.36 4.18 -12.94
C LEU A 392 12.70 4.30 -11.55
N HIS A 393 12.02 3.25 -11.10
CA HIS A 393 11.48 3.18 -9.74
C HIS A 393 12.59 3.23 -8.68
N VAL A 394 13.66 2.45 -8.85
CA VAL A 394 14.83 2.52 -7.96
C VAL A 394 15.40 3.94 -7.93
N LEU A 395 15.63 4.55 -9.10
CA LEU A 395 16.15 5.92 -9.23
C LEU A 395 15.28 6.94 -8.49
N ALA A 396 13.95 6.84 -8.58
CA ALA A 396 13.01 7.73 -7.90
C ALA A 396 13.02 7.57 -6.37
N SER A 397 13.34 6.36 -5.87
CA SER A 397 13.37 6.02 -4.45
C SER A 397 14.71 6.27 -3.77
N LEU A 398 15.78 6.57 -4.52
CA LEU A 398 17.08 6.89 -3.93
C LEU A 398 17.02 8.21 -3.15
N PRO A 399 17.78 8.32 -2.04
CA PRO A 399 18.01 9.60 -1.38
C PRO A 399 18.58 10.60 -2.39
N ARG A 400 18.00 11.79 -2.50
CA ARG A 400 18.40 12.78 -3.52
C ARG A 400 19.87 13.17 -3.37
N LYS A 401 20.38 13.15 -2.15
CA LYS A 401 21.81 13.31 -1.82
C LYS A 401 22.72 12.32 -2.59
N ALA A 402 22.28 11.09 -2.81
CA ALA A 402 23.05 10.08 -3.56
C ALA A 402 23.14 10.38 -5.06
N LEU A 403 22.17 11.11 -5.61
CA LEU A 403 22.11 11.44 -7.04
C LEU A 403 22.97 12.65 -7.42
N LEU A 404 23.39 13.43 -6.43
CA LEU A 404 24.29 14.57 -6.60
C LEU A 404 25.74 14.11 -6.51
N THR A 405 26.54 14.50 -7.49
CA THR A 405 27.97 14.22 -7.50
C THR A 405 28.67 15.05 -6.43
N THR A 406 29.48 14.40 -5.58
CA THR A 406 30.18 15.03 -4.46
C THR A 406 31.25 16.05 -4.91
N SER A 407 31.51 16.16 -6.21
CA SER A 407 32.56 16.96 -6.83
C SER A 407 32.01 17.98 -7.82
N GLY A 408 31.11 18.86 -7.37
CA GLY A 408 30.65 20.00 -8.17
C GLY A 408 29.92 19.63 -9.47
N THR A 409 29.55 20.65 -10.23
CA THR A 409 28.73 20.58 -11.45
C THR A 409 29.41 19.87 -12.64
N ASP A 410 30.71 19.56 -12.56
CA ASP A 410 31.49 19.06 -13.71
C ASP A 410 31.30 17.56 -13.98
N ASP A 411 30.80 16.79 -13.01
CA ASP A 411 30.60 15.35 -13.14
C ASP A 411 29.14 14.94 -13.36
N TRP A 412 28.24 15.86 -13.76
CA TRP A 412 26.81 15.57 -13.99
C TRP A 412 26.56 14.32 -14.87
N ARG A 413 27.44 14.06 -15.84
CA ARG A 413 27.35 12.90 -16.74
C ARG A 413 27.52 11.55 -16.04
N SER A 414 28.11 11.51 -14.84
CA SER A 414 28.21 10.30 -14.04
C SER A 414 26.94 9.99 -13.25
N SER A 415 26.06 10.98 -13.05
CA SER A 415 24.75 10.78 -12.44
C SER A 415 23.83 10.05 -13.42
N PRO A 416 23.17 8.95 -13.01
CA PRO A 416 22.19 8.25 -13.86
C PRO A 416 21.00 9.15 -14.26
N LEU A 417 20.71 10.19 -13.48
CA LEU A 417 19.66 11.15 -13.78
C LEU A 417 19.94 11.93 -15.09
N SER A 418 21.21 12.09 -15.46
CA SER A 418 21.61 12.72 -16.72
C SER A 418 21.21 11.93 -17.98
N LEU A 419 20.91 10.63 -17.82
CA LEU A 419 20.52 9.73 -18.91
C LEU A 419 19.00 9.67 -19.11
N VAL A 420 18.20 10.24 -18.20
CA VAL A 420 16.74 10.28 -18.30
C VAL A 420 16.34 11.41 -19.25
N PRO A 421 15.72 11.14 -20.41
CA PRO A 421 15.44 12.16 -21.42
C PRO A 421 14.11 12.88 -21.19
N SER A 422 14.05 14.16 -21.57
CA SER A 422 12.80 14.93 -21.65
C SER A 422 12.10 14.85 -23.01
N LYS A 423 12.86 14.72 -24.11
CA LYS A 423 12.35 14.80 -25.48
C LYS A 423 11.88 13.45 -26.03
N ALA A 424 12.81 12.54 -26.30
CA ALA A 424 12.49 11.17 -26.71
C ALA A 424 12.29 10.34 -25.43
N THR A 425 11.08 10.39 -24.87
CA THR A 425 10.78 9.93 -23.52
C THR A 425 9.53 9.06 -23.47
N ASN A 426 9.20 8.55 -22.28
CA ASN A 426 8.01 7.75 -22.01
C ASN A 426 7.36 8.17 -20.66
N PRO A 427 6.14 7.69 -20.36
CA PRO A 427 5.43 8.06 -19.14
C PRO A 427 6.21 7.78 -17.84
N ASP A 428 6.96 6.68 -17.78
CA ASP A 428 7.72 6.28 -16.57
C ASP A 428 8.91 7.21 -16.31
N ALA A 429 9.62 7.61 -17.37
CA ALA A 429 10.73 8.56 -17.27
C ALA A 429 10.24 9.92 -16.76
N LEU A 430 9.13 10.44 -17.31
CA LEU A 430 8.55 11.70 -16.85
C LEU A 430 8.04 11.62 -15.40
N ASN A 431 7.37 10.54 -15.02
CA ASN A 431 6.93 10.35 -13.63
C ASN A 431 8.12 10.23 -12.66
N THR A 432 9.22 9.62 -13.09
CA THR A 432 10.46 9.56 -12.31
C THR A 432 11.03 10.96 -12.06
N LEU A 433 11.11 11.80 -13.11
CA LEU A 433 11.51 13.20 -12.97
C LEU A 433 10.57 13.97 -12.04
N ALA A 434 9.26 13.76 -12.17
CA ALA A 434 8.25 14.39 -11.31
C ALA A 434 8.49 14.05 -9.83
N THR A 435 8.68 12.76 -9.50
CA THR A 435 8.94 12.30 -8.13
C THR A 435 10.26 12.83 -7.57
N ILE A 436 11.32 12.90 -8.38
CA ILE A 436 12.62 13.42 -7.94
C ILE A 436 12.53 14.92 -7.66
N PHE A 437 11.91 15.70 -8.56
CA PHE A 437 11.83 17.16 -8.45
C PHE A 437 10.85 17.64 -7.38
N HIS A 438 9.77 16.90 -7.12
CA HIS A 438 8.81 17.24 -6.07
C HIS A 438 9.47 17.30 -4.67
N GLY A 439 10.39 16.38 -4.39
CA GLY A 439 10.91 16.14 -3.05
C GLY A 439 10.04 15.16 -2.25
N PRO A 440 10.32 14.97 -0.94
CA PRO A 440 9.62 14.00 -0.11
C PRO A 440 8.09 14.30 -0.09
N PRO A 441 7.24 13.27 -0.09
CA PRO A 441 5.79 13.47 0.03
C PRO A 441 5.45 14.07 1.40
N ASP A 442 4.46 14.96 1.44
CA ASP A 442 3.92 15.43 2.72
C ASP A 442 3.31 14.23 3.47
N SER A 443 3.89 13.87 4.62
CA SER A 443 3.30 12.84 5.47
C SER A 443 1.98 13.36 6.01
N ILE A 444 0.85 12.88 5.47
CA ILE A 444 -0.48 13.11 6.04
C ILE A 444 -0.63 12.17 7.26
N THR A 445 0.20 12.38 8.28
CA THR A 445 -0.03 11.80 9.60
C THR A 445 -1.00 12.75 10.30
N TYR A 446 -2.24 12.31 10.52
CA TYR A 446 -3.23 13.02 11.33
C TYR A 446 -2.76 13.09 12.80
N ASN A 447 -1.76 13.93 13.08
CA ASN A 447 -1.37 14.26 14.44
C ASN A 447 -2.21 15.47 14.86
N LEU A 448 -3.18 15.20 15.73
CA LEU A 448 -3.91 16.23 16.45
C LEU A 448 -2.91 17.07 17.25
N ALA A 449 -2.83 18.35 16.90
CA ALA A 449 -2.20 19.43 17.66
C ALA A 449 -0.69 19.24 17.95
N THR A 450 0.16 19.53 16.98
CA THR A 450 1.43 20.25 17.20
C THR A 450 1.93 20.82 15.87
N SER A 451 2.54 21.99 15.95
CA SER A 451 2.87 22.91 14.86
C SER A 451 3.53 22.28 13.62
N GLN A 452 3.28 22.90 12.46
CA GLN A 452 3.88 22.66 11.13
C GLN A 452 5.41 22.86 11.12
N GLN A 453 6.17 22.08 11.88
CA GLN A 453 7.61 21.95 11.70
C GLN A 453 7.86 20.70 10.87
N GLN A 454 8.23 20.89 9.60
CA GLN A 454 8.76 19.80 8.77
C GLN A 454 9.94 19.15 9.51
N GLU A 455 9.94 17.82 9.61
CA GLU A 455 11.07 17.08 10.17
C GLU A 455 12.38 17.48 9.46
N PRO A 456 13.51 17.58 10.20
CA PRO A 456 14.78 18.05 9.64
C PRO A 456 15.28 17.22 8.46
N GLU A 457 15.00 15.91 8.43
CA GLU A 457 15.34 15.03 7.30
C GLU A 457 14.54 15.36 6.04
N ASN A 458 13.26 15.71 6.18
CA ASN A 458 12.44 16.12 5.04
C ASN A 458 12.91 17.47 4.47
N GLN A 459 13.49 18.34 5.30
CA GLN A 459 14.09 19.61 4.85
C GLN A 459 15.42 19.40 4.10
N GLU A 460 16.27 18.49 4.59
CA GLU A 460 17.51 18.13 3.89
C GLU A 460 17.19 17.52 2.51
N GLU A 461 16.24 16.59 2.46
CA GLU A 461 15.85 15.92 1.22
C GLU A 461 15.19 16.87 0.21
N SER A 462 14.34 17.81 0.67
CA SER A 462 13.74 18.83 -0.20
C SER A 462 14.78 19.82 -0.74
N THR A 463 15.83 20.12 0.02
CA THR A 463 16.97 20.93 -0.44
C THR A 463 17.72 20.25 -1.59
N TYR A 464 18.00 18.94 -1.47
CA TYR A 464 18.65 18.20 -2.54
C TYR A 464 17.76 18.02 -3.78
N ALA A 465 16.43 17.85 -3.60
CA ALA A 465 15.49 17.83 -4.72
C ALA A 465 15.53 19.13 -5.54
N ARG A 466 15.57 20.29 -4.86
CA ARG A 466 15.75 21.60 -5.51
C ARG A 466 17.06 21.67 -6.29
N ALA A 467 18.17 21.22 -5.70
CA ALA A 467 19.47 21.23 -6.36
C ALA A 467 19.50 20.33 -7.61
N LEU A 468 18.90 19.14 -7.53
CA LEU A 468 18.78 18.22 -8.67
C LEU A 468 17.92 18.82 -9.80
N TYR A 469 16.80 19.46 -9.48
CA TYR A 469 15.95 20.13 -10.47
C TYR A 469 16.74 21.17 -11.26
N TYR A 470 17.43 22.09 -10.57
CA TYR A 470 18.19 23.15 -11.25
C TYR A 470 19.41 22.61 -11.99
N THR A 471 20.10 21.61 -11.44
CA THR A 471 21.22 20.95 -12.14
C THR A 471 20.73 20.29 -13.42
N TYR A 472 19.63 19.55 -13.38
CA TYR A 472 19.02 18.93 -14.55
C TYR A 472 18.62 19.99 -15.59
N LEU A 473 18.00 21.10 -15.16
CA LEU A 473 17.57 22.18 -16.03
C LEU A 473 18.75 22.90 -16.71
N SER A 474 19.87 23.08 -16.00
CA SER A 474 21.08 23.70 -16.56
C SER A 474 21.68 22.92 -17.73
N HIS A 475 21.52 21.60 -17.74
CA HIS A 475 21.98 20.71 -18.79
C HIS A 475 20.92 20.39 -19.85
N ASN A 476 19.64 20.68 -19.57
CA ASN A 476 18.51 20.41 -20.46
C ASN A 476 17.65 21.68 -20.66
N PRO A 477 18.13 22.68 -21.42
CA PRO A 477 17.42 23.95 -21.58
C PRO A 477 16.07 23.82 -22.30
N SER A 478 15.88 22.80 -23.14
CA SER A 478 14.60 22.52 -23.81
C SER A 478 13.57 21.82 -22.93
N PHE A 479 13.90 21.50 -21.67
CA PHE A 479 13.05 20.68 -20.80
C PHE A 479 11.58 21.13 -20.78
N TRP A 480 11.31 22.40 -20.48
CA TRP A 480 9.94 22.90 -20.40
C TRP A 480 9.25 23.02 -21.77
N ALA A 481 10.00 23.22 -22.85
CA ALA A 481 9.48 23.13 -24.20
C ALA A 481 9.05 21.70 -24.55
N ASP A 482 9.85 20.71 -24.16
CA ASP A 482 9.54 19.29 -24.37
C ASP A 482 8.30 18.88 -23.55
N ILE A 483 8.25 19.24 -22.25
CA ILE A 483 7.12 18.94 -21.36
C ILE A 483 5.81 19.52 -21.88
N THR A 484 5.80 20.79 -22.31
CA THR A 484 4.58 21.42 -22.85
C THR A 484 4.16 20.82 -24.19
N THR A 485 5.12 20.41 -25.03
CA THR A 485 4.83 19.69 -26.29
C THR A 485 4.17 18.34 -26.03
N HIS A 486 4.70 17.56 -25.07
CA HIS A 486 4.12 16.28 -24.68
C HIS A 486 2.72 16.46 -24.08
N ALA A 487 2.55 17.46 -23.23
CA ALA A 487 1.27 17.77 -22.60
C ALA A 487 0.19 18.22 -23.62
N ASP A 488 0.57 18.89 -24.71
CA ASP A 488 -0.33 19.31 -25.80
C ASP A 488 -0.66 18.15 -26.78
N THR A 489 0.03 17.01 -26.70
CA THR A 489 -0.14 15.86 -27.60
C THR A 489 -1.22 14.89 -27.09
N ILE A 490 -2.50 15.22 -27.31
CA ILE A 490 -3.65 14.42 -26.82
C ILE A 490 -3.64 12.97 -27.29
N ALA A 491 -3.08 12.70 -28.48
CA ALA A 491 -3.01 11.35 -29.04
C ALA A 491 -2.24 10.36 -28.14
N LEU A 492 -1.27 10.86 -27.36
CA LEU A 492 -0.48 10.08 -26.43
C LEU A 492 -0.91 10.39 -24.99
N LYS A 493 -2.11 9.92 -24.63
CA LYS A 493 -2.77 10.24 -23.35
C LYS A 493 -1.86 10.07 -22.14
N ASP A 494 -1.24 8.90 -21.97
CA ASP A 494 -0.46 8.61 -20.75
C ASP A 494 0.81 9.47 -20.68
N LEU A 495 1.43 9.77 -21.83
CA LEU A 495 2.57 10.67 -21.91
C LEU A 495 2.18 12.12 -21.57
N ALA A 496 1.04 12.59 -22.07
CA ALA A 496 0.50 13.92 -21.78
C ALA A 496 0.15 14.06 -20.29
N LEU A 497 -0.46 13.03 -19.68
CA LEU A 497 -0.76 13.00 -18.24
C LEU A 497 0.53 13.02 -17.40
N SER A 498 1.55 12.23 -17.75
CA SER A 498 2.84 12.27 -17.05
C SER A 498 3.56 13.62 -17.21
N ALA A 499 3.47 14.27 -18.37
CA ALA A 499 4.02 15.61 -18.57
C ALA A 499 3.31 16.68 -17.71
N LEU A 500 1.98 16.58 -17.59
CA LEU A 500 1.21 17.42 -16.67
C LEU A 500 1.54 17.13 -15.20
N ASN A 501 1.82 15.87 -14.86
CA ASN A 501 2.27 15.48 -13.52
C ASN A 501 3.63 16.13 -13.20
N VAL A 502 4.59 16.15 -14.13
CA VAL A 502 5.86 16.87 -13.94
C VAL A 502 5.62 18.35 -13.62
N LEU A 503 4.76 19.01 -14.40
CA LEU A 503 4.41 20.41 -14.17
C LEU A 503 3.78 20.62 -12.79
N HIS A 504 2.79 19.78 -12.44
CA HIS A 504 2.13 19.81 -11.13
C HIS A 504 3.11 19.59 -9.99
N SER A 505 3.97 18.56 -10.08
CA SER A 505 4.97 18.22 -9.08
C SER A 505 5.97 19.35 -8.83
N VAL A 506 6.42 20.07 -9.87
CA VAL A 506 7.29 21.23 -9.66
C VAL A 506 6.51 22.38 -9.03
N ILE A 507 5.26 22.63 -9.42
CA ILE A 507 4.42 23.68 -8.81
C ILE A 507 4.22 23.42 -7.31
N THR A 508 3.94 22.17 -6.92
CA THR A 508 3.63 21.80 -5.54
C THR A 508 4.85 21.47 -4.69
N ALA A 509 6.04 21.43 -5.29
CA ALA A 509 7.27 20.99 -4.64
C ALA A 509 7.54 21.66 -3.29
N THR A 510 8.02 20.88 -2.33
CA THR A 510 8.19 21.27 -0.92
C THR A 510 9.55 21.91 -0.63
N TRP A 511 10.12 22.62 -1.61
CA TRP A 511 11.46 23.21 -1.51
C TRP A 511 11.52 24.27 -0.40
N PRO A 512 12.62 24.33 0.38
CA PRO A 512 12.70 25.24 1.51
C PRO A 512 12.91 26.69 1.05
N SER A 513 12.10 27.60 1.61
CA SER A 513 12.13 29.03 1.30
C SER A 513 13.37 29.77 1.83
N THR A 514 14.01 29.23 2.87
CA THR A 514 15.15 29.84 3.55
C THR A 514 16.39 28.97 3.41
N THR A 515 17.46 29.53 2.83
CA THR A 515 18.80 28.93 2.90
C THR A 515 19.31 29.05 4.33
N THR A 516 18.95 28.12 5.21
CA THR A 516 19.62 27.98 6.50
C THR A 516 21.09 27.68 6.24
N THR A 517 21.95 28.56 6.77
CA THR A 517 23.41 28.51 6.68
C THR A 517 23.99 27.39 7.55
N THR A 518 23.61 26.15 7.28
CA THR A 518 24.38 24.98 7.71
C THR A 518 25.36 24.60 6.61
N SER A 519 26.54 24.12 6.99
CA SER A 519 27.72 23.89 6.15
C SER A 519 27.60 22.77 5.08
N GLN A 520 26.38 22.36 4.73
CA GLN A 520 26.11 21.22 3.84
C GLN A 520 25.03 21.51 2.77
N THR A 521 24.79 22.78 2.40
CA THR A 521 23.90 23.07 1.28
C THR A 521 24.55 22.68 -0.05
N PRO A 522 23.87 21.89 -0.92
CA PRO A 522 24.40 21.55 -2.23
C PRO A 522 24.57 22.81 -3.09
N PRO A 523 25.66 22.92 -3.87
CA PRO A 523 25.87 24.07 -4.75
C PRO A 523 24.78 24.11 -5.83
N LEU A 524 24.17 25.27 -6.02
CA LEU A 524 23.23 25.53 -7.11
C LEU A 524 23.97 26.02 -8.36
N PRO A 525 23.49 25.71 -9.58
CA PRO A 525 24.06 26.24 -10.81
C PRO A 525 24.00 27.77 -10.86
N THR A 526 25.10 28.42 -11.27
CA THR A 526 25.18 29.88 -11.41
C THR A 526 24.71 30.40 -12.77
N THR A 527 24.43 29.50 -13.71
CA THR A 527 24.07 29.81 -15.10
C THR A 527 22.61 30.21 -15.30
N LEU A 528 21.76 30.01 -14.29
CA LEU A 528 20.32 30.25 -14.34
C LEU A 528 19.80 30.80 -13.01
N ALA A 529 18.65 31.49 -13.04
CA ALA A 529 18.00 31.98 -11.84
C ALA A 529 17.40 30.80 -11.05
N THR A 530 17.75 30.70 -9.76
CA THR A 530 17.32 29.58 -8.90
C THR A 530 16.39 30.05 -7.78
N PRO A 531 15.14 30.44 -8.08
CA PRO A 531 14.20 30.86 -7.05
C PRO A 531 13.97 29.79 -5.96
N PRO A 532 13.53 30.20 -4.76
CA PRO A 532 13.51 29.35 -3.59
C PRO A 532 12.39 28.29 -3.59
N SER A 533 11.29 28.54 -4.30
CA SER A 533 10.12 27.65 -4.36
C SER A 533 9.78 27.21 -5.77
N GLY A 534 9.05 26.10 -5.86
CA GLY A 534 8.66 25.48 -7.13
C GLY A 534 7.77 26.36 -8.00
N HIS A 535 6.73 26.99 -7.43
CA HIS A 535 5.86 27.90 -8.17
C HIS A 535 6.59 29.16 -8.66
N LEU A 536 7.59 29.66 -7.93
CA LEU A 536 8.44 30.75 -8.41
C LEU A 536 9.40 30.29 -9.51
N ALA A 537 9.84 29.02 -9.49
CA ALA A 537 10.62 28.44 -10.58
C ALA A 537 9.86 28.41 -11.90
N ILE A 538 8.55 28.13 -11.84
CA ILE A 538 7.65 28.21 -13.00
C ILE A 538 7.55 29.64 -13.55
N LEU A 539 7.69 30.65 -12.70
CA LEU A 539 7.68 32.08 -13.06
C LEU A 539 9.05 32.64 -13.47
N SER A 540 10.08 31.81 -13.52
CA SER A 540 11.44 32.21 -13.93
C SER A 540 11.85 31.57 -15.25
N PRO A 541 12.70 32.22 -16.08
CA PRO A 541 13.29 31.58 -17.25
C PRO A 541 14.14 30.35 -16.86
N PRO A 542 14.11 29.25 -17.63
CA PRO A 542 13.44 29.06 -18.93
C PRO A 542 11.98 28.59 -18.83
N SER A 543 11.44 28.32 -17.63
CA SER A 543 10.08 27.78 -17.49
C SER A 543 9.02 28.76 -17.98
N LEU A 544 9.11 30.03 -17.56
CA LEU A 544 8.12 31.07 -17.80
C LEU A 544 7.69 31.17 -19.27
N GLU A 545 8.64 30.99 -20.20
CA GLU A 545 8.43 31.12 -21.64
C GLU A 545 7.51 30.04 -22.23
N HIS A 546 7.39 28.89 -21.55
CA HIS A 546 6.67 27.73 -22.04
C HIS A 546 5.45 27.38 -21.17
N THR A 547 5.64 27.32 -19.84
CA THR A 547 4.65 26.75 -18.92
C THR A 547 3.46 27.67 -18.68
N LEU A 548 3.70 28.97 -18.46
CA LEU A 548 2.62 29.93 -18.20
C LEU A 548 1.73 30.13 -19.44
N PRO A 549 2.27 30.36 -20.67
CA PRO A 549 1.44 30.38 -21.87
C PRO A 549 0.65 29.08 -22.08
N TYR A 550 1.27 27.93 -21.84
CA TYR A 550 0.59 26.64 -21.94
C TYR A 550 -0.57 26.53 -20.95
N LEU A 551 -0.36 26.83 -19.66
CA LEU A 551 -1.39 26.75 -18.62
C LEU A 551 -2.58 27.67 -18.91
N LEU A 552 -2.32 28.88 -19.43
CA LEU A 552 -3.35 29.86 -19.77
C LEU A 552 -4.08 29.54 -21.08
N LYS A 553 -3.45 28.84 -22.02
CA LYS A 553 -4.08 28.41 -23.29
C LYS A 553 -5.30 27.50 -23.01
N PRO A 554 -6.43 27.65 -23.71
CA PRO A 554 -7.55 26.71 -23.61
C PRO A 554 -7.09 25.29 -23.98
N PRO A 555 -7.64 24.24 -23.35
CA PRO A 555 -7.26 22.86 -23.65
C PRO A 555 -7.75 22.49 -25.04
N GLN A 556 -6.96 21.70 -25.76
CA GLN A 556 -7.38 21.17 -27.05
C GLN A 556 -8.53 20.17 -26.84
N THR A 557 -9.54 20.23 -27.69
CA THR A 557 -10.67 19.28 -27.68
C THR A 557 -10.80 18.63 -29.06
N PHE A 558 -11.23 17.37 -29.10
CA PHE A 558 -11.57 16.70 -30.37
C PHE A 558 -12.77 17.34 -31.09
N ALA A 559 -13.47 18.30 -30.48
CA ALA A 559 -14.52 19.07 -31.16
C ALA A 559 -13.97 19.90 -32.34
N ASN A 560 -12.69 20.29 -32.30
CA ASN A 560 -12.00 20.95 -33.42
C ASN A 560 -11.48 19.95 -34.49
N LEU A 561 -11.62 18.64 -34.25
CA LEU A 561 -11.25 17.53 -35.13
C LEU A 561 -12.46 16.57 -35.23
N VAL A 562 -13.51 17.05 -35.88
CA VAL A 562 -14.69 16.27 -36.33
C VAL A 562 -15.51 15.60 -35.20
N GLY A 563 -16.54 16.30 -34.71
CA GLY A 563 -17.85 15.71 -34.40
C GLY A 563 -18.02 14.76 -33.20
N GLY A 564 -17.06 14.65 -32.27
CA GLY A 564 -17.20 13.80 -31.07
C GLY A 564 -17.80 14.55 -29.87
N ARG A 565 -18.98 14.14 -29.39
CA ARG A 565 -19.51 14.59 -28.08
C ARG A 565 -18.53 14.21 -26.97
N GLY A 566 -18.24 15.16 -26.07
CA GLY A 566 -17.33 14.98 -24.94
C GLY A 566 -17.86 13.94 -23.96
N ASP A 567 -17.37 12.71 -24.09
CA ASP A 567 -17.59 11.65 -23.12
C ASP A 567 -16.64 11.83 -21.92
N VAL A 568 -17.09 11.52 -20.70
CA VAL A 568 -16.28 11.66 -19.47
C VAL A 568 -15.06 10.71 -19.50
N GLU A 569 -15.13 9.67 -20.34
CA GLU A 569 -14.04 8.74 -20.58
C GLU A 569 -13.01 9.22 -21.63
N SER A 570 -13.28 10.33 -22.33
CA SER A 570 -12.41 10.85 -23.39
C SER A 570 -11.04 11.27 -22.85
N ALA A 571 -9.97 10.86 -23.56
CA ALA A 571 -8.59 11.25 -23.25
C ALA A 571 -8.43 12.78 -23.15
N ALA A 572 -9.13 13.54 -24.01
CA ALA A 572 -9.09 15.00 -23.98
C ALA A 572 -9.64 15.57 -22.67
N TYR A 573 -10.73 15.00 -22.12
CA TYR A 573 -11.28 15.45 -20.84
C TYR A 573 -10.31 15.16 -19.69
N LYS A 574 -9.70 13.96 -19.65
CA LYS A 574 -8.74 13.59 -18.60
C LYS A 574 -7.51 14.51 -18.60
N ILE A 575 -6.97 14.83 -19.78
CA ILE A 575 -5.84 15.77 -19.92
C ILE A 575 -6.27 17.19 -19.53
N ALA A 576 -7.44 17.63 -19.96
CA ALA A 576 -7.96 18.96 -19.62
C ALA A 576 -8.19 19.13 -18.11
N SER A 577 -8.74 18.11 -17.44
CA SER A 577 -8.89 18.09 -15.98
C SER A 577 -7.53 18.11 -15.27
N ALA A 578 -6.57 17.29 -15.69
CA ALA A 578 -5.22 17.30 -15.10
C ALA A 578 -4.50 18.65 -15.29
N LYS A 579 -4.68 19.30 -16.44
CA LYS A 579 -4.18 20.66 -16.69
C LYS A 579 -4.84 21.68 -15.77
N PHE A 580 -6.16 21.56 -15.58
CA PHE A 580 -6.92 22.41 -14.68
C PHE A 580 -6.48 22.23 -13.22
N ASP A 581 -6.20 21.01 -12.78
CA ASP A 581 -5.68 20.72 -11.45
C ASP A 581 -4.28 21.32 -11.23
N ALA A 582 -3.40 21.26 -12.23
CA ALA A 582 -2.11 21.95 -12.20
C ALA A 582 -2.28 23.48 -12.09
N LEU A 583 -3.21 24.07 -12.85
CA LEU A 583 -3.53 25.50 -12.76
C LEU A 583 -4.09 25.89 -11.38
N LYS A 584 -4.94 25.05 -10.80
CA LYS A 584 -5.52 25.26 -9.47
C LYS A 584 -4.46 25.20 -8.38
N ALA A 585 -3.55 24.23 -8.46
CA ALA A 585 -2.40 24.14 -7.56
C ALA A 585 -1.49 25.37 -7.68
N PHE A 586 -1.23 25.83 -8.90
CA PHE A 586 -0.44 27.03 -9.16
C PHE A 586 -1.09 28.28 -8.58
N HIS A 587 -2.40 28.45 -8.78
CA HIS A 587 -3.16 29.54 -8.18
C HIS A 587 -3.09 29.52 -6.64
N GLY A 588 -3.27 28.36 -6.01
CA GLY A 588 -3.18 28.23 -4.56
C GLY A 588 -1.84 28.75 -4.02
N ARG A 589 -0.72 28.29 -4.61
CA ARG A 589 0.62 28.75 -4.22
C ARG A 589 0.85 30.24 -4.52
N LEU A 590 0.30 30.76 -5.61
CA LEU A 590 0.44 32.16 -6.00
C LEU A 590 -0.35 33.10 -5.07
N VAL A 591 -1.52 32.69 -4.58
CA VAL A 591 -2.27 33.43 -3.55
C VAL A 591 -1.43 33.56 -2.28
N ASP A 592 -0.82 32.46 -1.82
CA ASP A 592 0.05 32.47 -0.64
C ASP A 592 1.27 33.38 -0.84
N GLU A 593 1.82 33.44 -2.06
CA GLU A 593 2.95 34.30 -2.40
C GLU A 593 2.59 35.78 -2.40
N VAL A 594 1.47 36.17 -3.02
CA VAL A 594 0.98 37.56 -3.04
C VAL A 594 0.71 38.07 -1.61
N GLN A 595 0.20 37.20 -0.73
CA GLN A 595 0.01 37.54 0.68
C GLN A 595 1.34 37.74 1.42
N ARG A 596 2.37 36.98 1.06
CA ARG A 596 3.70 37.05 1.68
C ARG A 596 4.51 38.25 1.22
N SER A 597 4.43 38.59 -0.06
CA SER A 597 5.23 39.62 -0.73
C SER A 597 4.36 40.54 -1.60
N PRO A 598 3.57 41.45 -1.00
CA PRO A 598 2.71 42.35 -1.75
C PRO A 598 3.52 43.39 -2.53
N GLY A 599 3.16 43.63 -3.80
CA GLY A 599 3.74 44.67 -4.65
C GLY A 599 4.91 44.23 -5.55
N GLU A 600 5.24 42.94 -5.60
CA GLU A 600 6.28 42.38 -6.50
C GLU A 600 5.78 42.06 -7.92
N GLY A 601 4.53 42.40 -8.26
CA GLY A 601 3.95 42.25 -9.60
C GLY A 601 3.27 40.90 -9.85
N TYR A 602 3.17 40.04 -8.83
CA TYR A 602 2.46 38.76 -8.90
C TYR A 602 0.93 38.94 -8.99
N GLU A 603 0.40 40.11 -8.61
CA GLU A 603 -1.04 40.42 -8.59
C GLU A 603 -1.67 40.35 -9.99
N GLU A 604 -0.97 40.83 -11.02
CA GLU A 604 -1.45 40.81 -12.41
C GLU A 604 -1.51 39.38 -12.96
N ILE A 605 -0.51 38.56 -12.61
CA ILE A 605 -0.46 37.15 -12.96
C ILE A 605 -1.61 36.40 -12.25
N LEU A 606 -1.83 36.69 -10.97
CA LEU A 606 -2.91 36.09 -10.18
C LEU A 606 -4.29 36.44 -10.76
N ALA A 607 -4.51 37.68 -11.18
CA ALA A 607 -5.75 38.09 -11.82
C ALA A 607 -6.02 37.30 -13.12
N THR A 608 -4.97 37.09 -13.93
CA THR A 608 -5.04 36.34 -15.19
C THR A 608 -5.32 34.86 -14.95
N VAL A 609 -4.64 34.24 -13.99
CA VAL A 609 -4.85 32.84 -13.59
C VAL A 609 -6.25 32.63 -13.00
N THR A 610 -6.72 33.55 -12.16
CA THR A 610 -8.08 33.53 -11.59
C THR A 610 -9.14 33.56 -12.69
N LYS A 611 -8.98 34.43 -13.70
CA LYS A 611 -9.88 34.48 -14.84
C LYS A 611 -9.92 33.15 -15.58
N ARG A 612 -8.76 32.54 -15.85
CA ARG A 612 -8.68 31.25 -16.53
C ARG A 612 -9.29 30.10 -15.71
N LEU A 613 -9.13 30.11 -14.39
CA LEU A 613 -9.77 29.12 -13.50
C LEU A 613 -11.30 29.23 -13.50
N ALA A 614 -11.85 30.43 -13.60
CA ALA A 614 -13.30 30.64 -13.64
C ALA A 614 -13.98 30.01 -14.87
N GLU A 615 -13.24 29.79 -15.96
CA GLU A 615 -13.74 29.15 -17.18
C GLU A 615 -13.91 27.63 -17.04
N GLY A 616 -13.29 27.02 -16.03
CA GLY A 616 -13.34 25.58 -15.80
C GLY A 616 -12.42 24.74 -16.70
N PRO A 617 -12.46 23.39 -16.55
CA PRO A 617 -11.57 22.47 -17.24
C PRO A 617 -11.81 22.39 -18.75
N LEU A 618 -13.03 22.67 -19.22
CA LEU A 618 -13.33 22.82 -20.64
C LEU A 618 -13.72 24.27 -20.90
N SER A 619 -12.94 24.98 -21.73
CA SER A 619 -13.26 26.36 -22.11
C SER A 619 -14.57 26.38 -22.91
N ARG A 620 -15.53 27.22 -22.48
CA ARG A 620 -16.83 27.41 -23.14
C ARG A 620 -16.75 28.18 -24.46
N GLU A 621 -15.59 28.73 -24.82
CA GLU A 621 -15.45 29.64 -25.97
C GLU A 621 -15.46 28.96 -27.35
N GLY A 622 -15.55 27.62 -27.42
CA GLY A 622 -15.66 26.88 -28.68
C GLY A 622 -17.07 26.79 -29.28
N GLU A 623 -18.12 27.25 -28.60
CA GLU A 623 -19.51 27.10 -29.05
C GLU A 623 -20.02 28.25 -29.94
N VAL A 624 -19.14 29.16 -30.39
CA VAL A 624 -19.50 30.27 -31.28
C VAL A 624 -19.01 29.98 -32.70
N GLY A 625 -19.55 28.92 -33.31
CA GLY A 625 -19.28 28.51 -34.69
C GLY A 625 -20.56 28.01 -35.37
N GLY A 626 -21.23 28.91 -36.09
CA GLY A 626 -22.33 28.70 -37.04
C GLY A 626 -23.09 27.35 -37.02
N ARG A 627 -24.33 27.37 -36.51
CA ARG A 627 -25.38 26.42 -36.94
C ARG A 627 -25.59 26.55 -38.45
N VAL A 628 -24.88 25.76 -39.25
CA VAL A 628 -25.34 25.43 -40.61
C VAL A 628 -26.29 24.26 -40.43
N GLY A 629 -27.59 24.55 -40.52
CA GLY A 629 -28.61 23.51 -40.60
C GLY A 629 -28.40 22.70 -41.87
N THR A 630 -27.95 21.46 -41.73
CA THR A 630 -28.16 20.45 -42.76
C THR A 630 -29.65 20.14 -42.77
N LEU A 631 -30.36 20.76 -43.71
CA LEU A 631 -31.67 20.29 -44.18
C LEU A 631 -31.47 18.88 -44.76
N GLU A 632 -32.23 17.94 -44.24
CA GLU A 632 -32.37 16.59 -44.80
C GLU A 632 -32.88 16.67 -46.24
N LEU A 633 -32.26 15.90 -47.11
CA LEU A 633 -32.85 15.38 -48.35
C LEU A 633 -32.52 13.88 -48.44
#